data_AF-A0A075HGM2-F1
#
_entry.id   AF-A0A075HGM2-F1
#
_cell.length_a   1.000
_cell.length_b   1.000
_cell.length_c   1.000
_cell.angle_alpha   90.00
_cell.angle_beta   90.00
_cell.angle_gamma   90.00
#
_symmetry.space_group_name_H-M   'P 1'
#
loop_
_entity.id
_entity.type
_entity.pdbx_description
1 polymer ?
#
loop_
_entity_poly.entity_id
_entity_poly.type
_entity_poly.pdbx_seq_one_letter_code
_entity_poly.pdbx_strand_id
1 'polypeptide(L)'
;MSDQTEKPKDVLPKGYDADTPSTENTPSTDVVKRKKINFLELVRYTSTDQDQREKDLKEYEASYIARLEKNKPEESSDDFRVELGVSTESDDDLGKLNLRKHTVAKREELQEERLAYEQKYLDRYTEPKIQRKKASSSLYKPEKSKPKIDRRKERKKYEQKYLSRYKQPKIQKKK
;
A
#
# COMPACT_ATOMS: atom_id res chain seq x y z
N MET A 1 -63.47 -50.08 -15.19
CA MET A 1 -62.48 -50.97 -14.56
C MET A 1 -61.53 -50.08 -13.79
N SER A 2 -61.40 -50.38 -12.50
CA SER A 2 -60.63 -49.66 -11.49
C SER A 2 -59.16 -49.98 -11.66
N ASP A 3 -58.27 -49.02 -11.47
CA ASP A 3 -56.93 -49.24 -10.91
C ASP A 3 -56.49 -47.96 -10.19
N GLN A 4 -56.82 -47.90 -8.90
CA GLN A 4 -56.20 -47.01 -7.94
C GLN A 4 -54.93 -47.71 -7.44
N THR A 5 -53.78 -47.05 -7.59
CA THR A 5 -52.55 -47.45 -6.89
C THR A 5 -52.22 -46.43 -5.82
N GLU A 6 -51.94 -46.97 -4.64
CA GLU A 6 -51.95 -46.34 -3.33
C GLU A 6 -50.75 -45.41 -3.09
N LYS A 7 -50.96 -44.36 -2.29
CA LYS A 7 -49.87 -43.58 -1.68
C LYS A 7 -49.15 -44.41 -0.61
N PRO A 8 -47.81 -44.41 -0.53
CA PRO A 8 -47.13 -44.61 0.73
C PRO A 8 -47.13 -43.33 1.56
N LYS A 9 -47.29 -43.55 2.86
CA LYS A 9 -47.56 -42.62 3.94
C LYS A 9 -46.30 -41.85 4.36
N ASP A 10 -46.52 -40.61 4.80
CA ASP A 10 -45.79 -39.88 5.84
C ASP A 10 -44.30 -40.22 6.02
N VAL A 11 -43.44 -39.44 5.36
CA VAL A 11 -42.09 -39.17 5.88
C VAL A 11 -41.89 -37.67 5.87
N LEU A 12 -42.14 -37.05 7.04
CA LEU A 12 -41.74 -35.68 7.32
C LEU A 12 -40.20 -35.61 7.39
N PRO A 13 -39.55 -34.62 6.74
CA PRO A 13 -38.14 -34.36 6.96
C PRO A 13 -37.88 -33.99 8.42
N LYS A 14 -37.00 -34.75 9.06
CA LYS A 14 -36.55 -34.57 10.45
C LYS A 14 -35.79 -33.25 10.56
N GLY A 15 -36.34 -32.27 11.27
CA GLY A 15 -35.64 -31.00 11.52
C GLY A 15 -36.46 -29.81 12.02
N TYR A 16 -37.77 -29.93 12.21
CA TYR A 16 -38.59 -28.83 12.73
C TYR A 16 -38.88 -29.07 14.21
N ASP A 17 -38.27 -28.23 15.04
CA ASP A 17 -38.52 -28.11 16.47
C ASP A 17 -39.83 -27.34 16.69
N ALA A 18 -40.66 -27.78 17.64
CA ALA A 18 -42.06 -27.36 17.79
C ALA A 18 -42.23 -25.97 18.45
N ASP A 19 -41.15 -25.24 18.71
CA ASP A 19 -41.16 -23.99 19.48
C ASP A 19 -40.77 -22.74 18.65
N THR A 20 -40.97 -22.74 17.34
CA THR A 20 -40.89 -21.49 16.55
C THR A 20 -42.21 -20.73 16.59
N PRO A 21 -42.33 -19.59 17.32
CA PRO A 21 -43.51 -18.74 17.21
C PRO A 21 -43.52 -18.09 15.82
N SER A 22 -44.46 -18.54 14.99
CA SER A 22 -44.89 -17.87 13.76
C SER A 22 -45.24 -16.42 14.10
N THR A 23 -44.38 -15.49 13.69
CA THR A 23 -44.61 -14.05 13.87
C THR A 23 -45.54 -13.57 12.75
N GLU A 24 -46.80 -13.97 12.83
CA GLU A 24 -47.87 -13.33 12.09
C GLU A 24 -48.58 -12.31 13.00
N ASN A 25 -48.73 -11.10 12.47
CA ASN A 25 -49.72 -10.08 12.87
C ASN A 25 -49.42 -9.26 14.15
N THR A 26 -48.72 -8.14 13.98
CA THR A 26 -48.85 -6.96 14.85
C THR A 26 -49.33 -5.77 14.02
N PRO A 27 -50.45 -5.11 14.37
CA PRO A 27 -50.94 -3.96 13.63
C PRO A 27 -50.07 -2.74 13.89
N SER A 28 -49.62 -2.16 12.80
CA SER A 28 -48.94 -0.88 12.64
C SER A 28 -49.54 0.25 13.49
N THR A 29 -48.80 0.73 14.51
CA THR A 29 -48.63 2.16 14.81
C THR A 29 -47.37 2.37 15.65
N ASP A 30 -46.21 2.18 15.06
CA ASP A 30 -44.99 2.83 15.55
C ASP A 30 -44.23 3.32 14.34
N VAL A 31 -44.01 4.63 14.29
CA VAL A 31 -43.18 5.25 13.25
C VAL A 31 -41.82 4.59 13.32
N VAL A 32 -41.57 3.66 12.41
CA VAL A 32 -40.27 3.00 12.24
C VAL A 32 -39.28 4.08 11.87
N LYS A 33 -38.62 4.63 12.89
CA LYS A 33 -37.52 5.58 12.75
C LYS A 33 -36.45 4.86 11.95
N ARG A 34 -36.39 5.15 10.64
CA ARG A 34 -35.35 4.64 9.75
C ARG A 34 -34.00 5.10 10.31
N LYS A 35 -33.23 4.18 10.92
CA LYS A 35 -31.86 4.45 11.34
C LYS A 35 -31.07 4.80 10.08
N LYS A 36 -30.57 6.04 9.99
CA LYS A 36 -29.66 6.45 8.90
C LYS A 36 -28.33 5.75 9.15
N ILE A 37 -27.96 4.81 8.28
CA ILE A 37 -26.69 4.10 8.37
C ILE A 37 -25.59 5.06 7.92
N ASN A 38 -24.59 5.29 8.79
CA ASN A 38 -23.41 6.05 8.45
C ASN A 38 -22.40 5.11 7.75
N PHE A 39 -22.43 5.07 6.42
CA PHE A 39 -21.47 4.26 5.64
C PHE A 39 -20.00 4.58 5.95
N LEU A 40 -19.73 5.82 6.40
CA LEU A 40 -18.39 6.24 6.79
C LEU A 40 -17.91 5.58 8.10
N GLU A 41 -18.82 5.22 9.01
CA GLU A 41 -18.45 4.46 10.22
C GLU A 41 -18.22 2.98 9.91
N LEU A 42 -18.87 2.46 8.86
CA LEU A 42 -18.71 1.07 8.44
C LEU A 42 -17.35 0.77 7.79
N VAL A 43 -16.74 1.77 7.15
CA VAL A 43 -15.44 1.65 6.48
C VAL A 43 -14.27 2.10 7.37
N ARG A 44 -14.55 2.77 8.50
CA ARG A 44 -13.51 3.24 9.41
C ARG A 44 -12.97 2.09 10.25
N TYR A 45 -11.70 1.80 10.08
CA TYR A 45 -10.97 0.89 10.95
C TYR A 45 -10.79 1.51 12.33
N THR A 46 -11.16 0.76 13.37
CA THR A 46 -10.90 1.14 14.76
C THR A 46 -9.41 0.95 15.05
N SER A 47 -8.88 1.69 16.02
CA SER A 47 -7.45 1.57 16.41
C SER A 47 -7.09 0.11 16.74
N THR A 48 -8.01 -0.64 17.36
CA THR A 48 -7.87 -2.07 17.65
C THR A 48 -7.74 -2.94 16.40
N ASP A 49 -8.48 -2.61 15.34
CA ASP A 49 -8.42 -3.34 14.07
C ASP A 49 -7.13 -3.02 13.27
N GLN A 50 -6.56 -1.83 13.47
CA GLN A 50 -5.22 -1.51 12.99
C GLN A 50 -4.14 -2.31 13.74
N ASP A 51 -4.21 -2.35 15.07
CA ASP A 51 -3.27 -3.09 15.91
C ASP A 51 -3.31 -4.60 15.61
N GLN A 52 -4.50 -5.14 15.30
CA GLN A 52 -4.64 -6.53 14.90
C GLN A 52 -4.02 -6.81 13.54
N ARG A 53 -4.25 -5.93 12.54
CA ARG A 53 -3.61 -6.06 11.23
C ARG A 53 -2.09 -6.03 11.30
N GLU A 54 -1.51 -5.18 12.14
CA GLU A 54 -0.05 -5.12 12.30
C GLU A 54 0.50 -6.41 12.92
N LYS A 55 -0.22 -7.01 13.86
CA LYS A 55 0.13 -8.31 14.42
C LYS A 55 0.05 -9.41 13.36
N ASP A 56 -1.05 -9.47 12.62
CA ASP A 56 -1.27 -10.48 11.57
C ASP A 56 -0.22 -10.37 10.45
N LEU A 57 0.14 -9.13 10.06
CA LEU A 57 1.19 -8.87 9.08
C LEU A 57 2.55 -9.35 9.58
N LYS A 58 2.88 -9.07 10.84
CA LYS A 58 4.15 -9.49 11.45
C LYS A 58 4.24 -11.01 11.63
N GLU A 59 3.14 -11.67 11.97
CA GLU A 59 3.05 -13.13 12.02
C GLU A 59 3.25 -13.76 10.63
N TYR A 60 2.60 -13.19 9.61
CA TYR A 60 2.76 -13.62 8.23
C TYR A 60 4.22 -13.49 7.76
N GLU A 61 4.84 -12.33 7.98
CA GLU A 61 6.25 -12.07 7.66
C GLU A 61 7.17 -13.10 8.33
N ALA A 62 6.98 -13.36 9.63
CA ALA A 62 7.75 -14.37 10.36
C ALA A 62 7.58 -15.77 9.74
N SER A 63 6.36 -16.17 9.40
CA SER A 63 6.08 -17.46 8.77
C SER A 63 6.74 -17.60 7.39
N TYR A 64 6.81 -16.50 6.63
CA TYR A 64 7.40 -16.45 5.30
C TYR A 64 8.92 -16.63 5.36
N ILE A 65 9.59 -15.92 6.28
CA ILE A 65 11.03 -16.07 6.52
C ILE A 65 11.35 -17.50 6.98
N ALA A 66 10.57 -18.07 7.89
CA ALA A 66 10.76 -19.46 8.35
C ALA A 66 10.63 -20.47 7.20
N ARG A 67 9.70 -20.25 6.25
CA ARG A 67 9.58 -21.08 5.04
C ARG A 67 10.79 -20.95 4.14
N LEU A 68 11.32 -19.74 3.96
CA LEU A 68 12.54 -19.51 3.19
C LEU A 68 13.73 -20.22 3.83
N GLU A 69 13.86 -20.16 5.15
CA GLU A 69 14.92 -20.85 5.89
C GLU A 69 14.79 -22.36 5.83
N LYS A 70 13.58 -22.90 6.02
CA LYS A 70 13.31 -24.34 5.93
C LYS A 70 13.56 -24.89 4.53
N ASN A 71 13.32 -24.08 3.49
CA ASN A 71 13.55 -24.44 2.10
C ASN A 71 14.90 -23.94 1.58
N LYS A 72 15.80 -23.43 2.44
CA LYS A 72 17.20 -23.29 2.05
C LYS A 72 17.64 -24.71 1.69
N PRO A 73 18.10 -24.97 0.45
CA PRO A 73 18.75 -26.24 0.20
C PRO A 73 19.84 -26.37 1.25
N GLU A 74 19.85 -27.48 2.00
CA GLU A 74 21.01 -27.82 2.81
C GLU A 74 22.23 -27.57 1.94
N GLU A 75 23.19 -26.82 2.48
CA GLU A 75 24.44 -26.51 1.81
C GLU A 75 24.86 -27.74 1.05
N SER A 76 24.87 -27.60 -0.28
CA SER A 76 25.32 -28.61 -1.22
C SER A 76 26.43 -29.39 -0.56
N SER A 77 26.26 -30.70 -0.41
CA SER A 77 27.21 -31.64 0.22
C SER A 77 28.56 -31.74 -0.52
N ASP A 78 28.91 -30.71 -1.27
CA ASP A 78 30.16 -30.46 -1.95
C ASP A 78 31.17 -29.83 -0.98
N ASP A 79 31.14 -30.27 0.28
CA ASP A 79 32.25 -30.07 1.22
C ASP A 79 33.35 -31.06 0.82
N PHE A 80 34.04 -30.74 -0.27
CA PHE A 80 35.34 -31.33 -0.59
C PHE A 80 36.34 -30.91 0.49
N ARG A 81 36.25 -31.54 1.67
CA ARG A 81 37.25 -31.44 2.73
C ARG A 81 38.51 -32.15 2.26
N VAL A 82 39.33 -31.46 1.49
CA VAL A 82 40.72 -31.86 1.29
C VAL A 82 41.45 -31.50 2.57
N GLU A 83 41.81 -32.50 3.38
CA GLU A 83 42.74 -32.36 4.50
C GLU A 83 44.13 -32.00 3.95
N LEU A 84 44.27 -30.74 3.56
CA LEU A 84 45.56 -30.17 3.20
C LEU A 84 46.26 -29.89 4.52
N GLY A 85 47.20 -30.74 4.91
CA GLY A 85 48.09 -30.50 6.04
C GLY A 85 48.81 -29.16 5.87
N VAL A 86 48.27 -28.11 6.46
CA VAL A 86 48.85 -26.76 6.48
C VAL A 86 50.00 -26.78 7.49
N SER A 87 51.20 -27.13 7.00
CA SER A 87 52.43 -26.72 7.67
C SER A 87 52.53 -25.20 7.56
N THR A 88 52.36 -24.52 8.70
CA THR A 88 52.50 -23.07 8.86
C THR A 88 53.97 -22.71 9.09
N GLU A 89 54.82 -23.00 8.12
CA GLU A 89 56.16 -22.44 8.07
C GLU A 89 56.36 -21.88 6.66
N SER A 90 56.30 -20.56 6.56
CA SER A 90 56.58 -19.82 5.34
C SER A 90 58.09 -19.65 5.21
N ASP A 91 58.74 -20.62 4.59
CA ASP A 91 60.09 -20.41 4.05
C ASP A 91 60.00 -19.54 2.80
N ASP A 92 60.79 -18.49 2.79
CA ASP A 92 60.84 -17.47 1.77
C ASP A 92 61.01 -18.03 0.34
N ASP A 93 60.31 -17.37 -0.58
CA ASP A 93 60.12 -17.70 -1.98
C ASP A 93 61.44 -17.84 -2.78
N LEU A 94 61.90 -19.07 -2.98
CA LEU A 94 62.88 -19.44 -4.03
C LEU A 94 62.33 -20.45 -5.03
N GLY A 95 61.04 -20.36 -5.39
CA GLY A 95 60.50 -21.15 -6.51
C GLY A 95 59.03 -21.55 -6.45
N LYS A 96 58.26 -21.10 -5.45
CA LYS A 96 56.82 -21.41 -5.38
C LYS A 96 56.02 -20.40 -6.20
N LEU A 97 55.32 -20.88 -7.22
CA LEU A 97 54.49 -20.04 -8.08
C LEU A 97 53.38 -19.36 -7.26
N ASN A 98 53.46 -18.05 -7.11
CA ASN A 98 52.54 -17.23 -6.32
C ASN A 98 51.22 -16.92 -7.07
N LEU A 99 50.38 -17.93 -7.29
CA LEU A 99 49.09 -17.77 -8.01
C LEU A 99 48.11 -16.80 -7.32
N ARG A 100 48.22 -16.64 -5.99
CA ARG A 100 47.36 -15.74 -5.20
C ARG A 100 47.44 -14.29 -5.66
N LYS A 101 48.61 -13.82 -6.12
CA LYS A 101 48.77 -12.43 -6.60
C LYS A 101 47.88 -12.15 -7.81
N HIS A 102 47.81 -13.10 -8.73
CA HIS A 102 47.00 -12.99 -9.94
C HIS A 102 45.51 -13.08 -9.65
N THR A 103 45.09 -13.94 -8.71
CA THR A 103 43.67 -14.06 -8.35
C THR A 103 43.17 -12.84 -7.57
N VAL A 104 44.00 -12.28 -6.68
CA VAL A 104 43.67 -11.04 -5.96
C VAL A 104 43.55 -9.87 -6.95
N ALA A 105 44.54 -9.68 -7.83
CA ALA A 105 44.48 -8.62 -8.83
C ALA A 105 43.23 -8.73 -9.73
N LYS A 106 42.92 -9.94 -10.22
CA LYS A 106 41.72 -10.17 -11.04
C LYS A 106 40.41 -9.93 -10.28
N ARG A 107 40.38 -10.22 -8.98
CA ARG A 107 39.21 -9.95 -8.12
C ARG A 107 39.00 -8.44 -7.96
N GLU A 108 40.06 -7.68 -7.74
CA GLU A 108 40.01 -6.22 -7.59
C GLU A 108 39.54 -5.55 -8.88
N GLU A 109 40.11 -5.92 -10.03
CA GLU A 109 39.66 -5.43 -11.36
C GLU A 109 38.15 -5.63 -11.55
N LEU A 110 37.63 -6.84 -11.28
CA LEU A 110 36.20 -7.14 -11.40
C LEU A 110 35.32 -6.38 -10.39
N GLN A 111 35.85 -6.06 -9.21
CA GLN A 111 35.13 -5.26 -8.21
C GLN A 111 35.00 -3.80 -8.67
N GLU A 112 36.08 -3.22 -9.20
CA GLU A 112 36.06 -1.86 -9.74
C GLU A 112 35.06 -1.73 -10.89
N GLU A 113 35.04 -2.69 -11.82
CA GLU A 113 34.06 -2.72 -12.92
C GLU A 113 32.61 -2.77 -12.41
N ARG A 114 32.33 -3.60 -11.38
CA ARG A 114 31.01 -3.69 -10.75
C ARG A 114 30.58 -2.38 -10.11
N LEU A 115 31.48 -1.75 -9.34
CA LEU A 115 31.22 -0.47 -8.68
C LEU A 115 30.97 0.64 -9.71
N ALA A 116 31.79 0.71 -10.76
CA ALA A 116 31.62 1.68 -11.84
C ALA A 116 30.30 1.48 -12.59
N TYR A 117 29.89 0.22 -12.84
CA TYR A 117 28.62 -0.09 -13.47
C TYR A 117 27.42 0.28 -12.58
N GLU A 118 27.49 -0.05 -11.28
CA GLU A 118 26.45 0.27 -10.31
C GLU A 118 26.24 1.79 -10.20
N GLN A 119 27.33 2.56 -10.11
CA GLN A 119 27.25 4.02 -10.09
C GLN A 119 26.60 4.57 -11.36
N LYS A 120 27.01 4.10 -12.54
CA LYS A 120 26.36 4.47 -13.81
C LYS A 120 24.88 4.09 -13.84
N TYR A 121 24.50 2.96 -13.27
CA TYR A 121 23.12 2.54 -13.17
C TYR A 121 22.32 3.47 -12.26
N LEU A 122 22.85 3.77 -11.07
CA LEU A 122 22.26 4.74 -10.17
C LEU A 122 22.10 6.10 -10.85
N ASP A 123 23.14 6.62 -11.49
CA ASP A 123 23.10 7.91 -12.21
C ASP A 123 22.03 7.96 -13.32
N ARG A 124 21.82 6.84 -14.03
CA ARG A 124 20.77 6.72 -15.06
C ARG A 124 19.36 6.84 -14.50
N TYR A 125 19.13 6.32 -13.29
CA TYR A 125 17.80 6.25 -12.68
C TYR A 125 17.60 7.20 -11.50
N THR A 126 18.65 7.89 -11.07
CA THR A 126 18.52 9.09 -10.26
C THR A 126 17.95 10.16 -11.16
N GLU A 127 16.62 10.22 -11.24
CA GLU A 127 15.94 11.37 -11.80
C GLU A 127 16.57 12.62 -11.17
N PRO A 128 16.93 13.65 -11.96
CA PRO A 128 17.37 14.90 -11.39
C PRO A 128 16.18 15.41 -10.59
N LYS A 129 16.20 15.22 -9.26
CA LYS A 129 15.24 15.82 -8.32
C LYS A 129 15.17 17.27 -8.72
N ILE A 130 14.08 17.64 -9.39
CA ILE A 130 13.95 18.89 -10.14
C ILE A 130 14.03 20.03 -9.12
N GLN A 131 15.25 20.44 -8.79
CA GLN A 131 15.53 21.71 -8.15
C GLN A 131 15.25 22.74 -9.23
N ARG A 132 13.97 23.09 -9.41
CA ARG A 132 13.39 24.17 -10.21
C ARG A 132 14.47 25.06 -10.87
N LYS A 133 15.14 24.56 -11.90
CA LYS A 133 16.13 25.36 -12.62
C LYS A 133 15.32 26.32 -13.44
N LYS A 134 15.53 27.61 -13.19
CA LYS A 134 14.93 28.70 -13.95
C LYS A 134 15.13 28.38 -15.43
N ALA A 135 14.03 28.34 -16.16
CA ALA A 135 13.98 28.00 -17.57
C ALA A 135 15.05 28.75 -18.37
N SER A 136 16.12 28.06 -18.75
CA SER A 136 17.10 28.53 -19.73
C SER A 136 16.91 27.88 -21.10
N SER A 137 15.93 26.98 -21.27
CA SER A 137 15.54 26.50 -22.59
C SER A 137 14.59 27.51 -23.24
N SER A 138 15.04 28.16 -24.33
CA SER A 138 14.20 29.14 -25.06
C SER A 138 13.01 28.50 -25.80
N LEU A 139 13.01 27.16 -25.90
CA LEU A 139 12.06 26.38 -26.69
C LEU A 139 10.69 26.18 -26.01
N TYR A 140 10.63 26.20 -24.68
CA TYR A 140 9.36 26.05 -23.96
C TYR A 140 9.17 27.18 -22.96
N LYS A 141 8.23 28.09 -23.29
CA LYS A 141 7.73 29.08 -22.35
C LYS A 141 6.54 28.45 -21.62
N PRO A 142 6.71 27.97 -20.37
CA PRO A 142 5.57 27.49 -19.60
C PRO A 142 4.52 28.59 -19.56
N GLU A 143 3.27 28.23 -19.90
CA GLU A 143 2.14 29.14 -19.84
C GLU A 143 2.09 29.77 -18.45
N LYS A 144 2.06 31.11 -18.40
CA LYS A 144 2.04 31.85 -17.13
C LYS A 144 0.89 31.29 -16.30
N SER A 145 1.20 30.81 -15.09
CA SER A 145 0.15 30.30 -14.20
C SER A 145 -0.93 31.37 -14.04
N LYS A 146 -2.19 30.96 -14.20
CA LYS A 146 -3.33 31.88 -14.08
C LYS A 146 -3.19 32.64 -12.76
N PRO A 147 -3.34 33.97 -12.76
CA PRO A 147 -3.18 34.77 -11.54
C PRO A 147 -4.12 34.22 -10.47
N LYS A 148 -3.55 33.90 -9.30
CA LYS A 148 -4.34 33.38 -8.16
C LYS A 148 -5.33 34.46 -7.75
N ILE A 149 -6.61 34.23 -8.03
CA ILE A 149 -7.69 35.12 -7.60
C ILE A 149 -7.79 35.07 -6.07
N ASP A 150 -7.62 36.22 -5.43
CA ASP A 150 -7.80 36.36 -3.99
C ASP A 150 -9.29 36.44 -3.65
N ARG A 151 -9.90 35.27 -3.45
CA ARG A 151 -11.33 35.12 -3.11
C ARG A 151 -11.73 35.88 -1.83
N ARG A 152 -10.78 36.15 -0.91
CA ARG A 152 -11.07 36.94 0.30
C ARG A 152 -11.30 38.41 -0.05
N LYS A 153 -10.50 38.97 -0.98
CA LYS A 153 -10.67 40.34 -1.47
C LYS A 153 -11.99 40.51 -2.24
N GLU A 154 -12.38 39.54 -3.04
CA GLU A 154 -13.66 39.56 -3.77
C GLU A 154 -14.85 39.57 -2.82
N ARG A 155 -14.83 38.68 -1.81
CA ARG A 155 -15.88 38.62 -0.78
C ARG A 155 -16.00 39.95 -0.02
N LYS A 156 -14.88 40.54 0.42
CA LYS A 156 -14.87 41.84 1.10
C LYS A 156 -15.42 42.97 0.21
N LYS A 157 -15.02 43.04 -1.06
CA LYS A 157 -15.55 44.03 -2.01
C LYS A 157 -17.05 43.87 -2.23
N TYR A 158 -17.52 42.63 -2.36
CA TYR A 158 -18.94 42.33 -2.52
C TYR A 158 -19.75 42.75 -1.27
N GLU A 159 -19.27 42.39 -0.09
CA GLU A 159 -19.89 42.73 1.19
C GLU A 159 -19.97 44.25 1.41
N GLN A 160 -18.89 44.98 1.13
CA GLN A 160 -18.89 46.45 1.19
C GLN A 160 -19.91 47.07 0.23
N LYS A 161 -20.01 46.56 -1.01
CA LYS A 161 -20.99 47.02 -2.00
C LYS A 161 -22.42 46.72 -1.57
N TYR A 162 -22.64 45.62 -0.88
CA TYR A 162 -23.95 45.25 -0.36
C TYR A 162 -24.36 46.15 0.83
N LEU A 163 -23.45 46.33 1.79
CA LEU A 163 -23.67 47.18 2.95
C LEU A 163 -23.93 48.63 2.56
N SER A 164 -23.21 49.16 1.56
CA SER A 164 -23.42 50.54 1.11
C SER A 164 -24.81 50.76 0.52
N ARG A 165 -25.37 49.79 -0.21
CA ARG A 165 -26.75 49.86 -0.72
C ARG A 165 -27.79 49.96 0.39
N TYR A 166 -27.56 49.25 1.49
CA TYR A 166 -28.49 49.26 2.62
C TYR A 166 -28.39 50.54 3.47
N LYS A 167 -27.20 51.15 3.52
CA LYS A 167 -26.95 52.41 4.25
C LYS A 167 -27.33 53.66 3.47
N GLN A 168 -27.70 53.55 2.19
CA GLN A 168 -28.17 54.69 1.42
C GLN A 168 -29.58 55.11 1.88
N PRO A 169 -29.82 56.41 2.13
CA PRO A 169 -31.18 56.88 2.40
C PRO A 169 -32.04 56.54 1.19
N LYS A 170 -33.13 55.80 1.41
CA LYS A 170 -34.12 55.54 0.36
C LYS A 170 -34.69 56.90 -0.03
N ILE A 171 -34.27 57.43 -1.17
CA ILE A 171 -34.83 58.66 -1.74
C ILE A 171 -36.33 58.43 -1.86
N GLN A 172 -37.11 59.02 -0.94
CA GLN A 172 -38.55 59.01 -1.04
C GLN A 172 -38.87 59.81 -2.30
N LYS A 173 -39.34 59.12 -3.34
CA LYS A 173 -39.86 59.74 -4.55
C LYS A 173 -41.02 60.64 -4.11
N LYS A 174 -40.77 61.94 -3.98
CA LYS A 174 -41.84 62.93 -3.83
C LYS A 174 -42.66 62.86 -5.13
N LYS A 175 -43.92 62.44 -5.00
CA LYS A 175 -44.94 62.58 -6.05
C LYS A 175 -45.30 64.04 -6.21
#